data_AF-A0A951TI92-F1
#
_entry.id   AF-A0A951TI92-F1
#
_cell.length_a   1.000
_cell.length_b   1.000
_cell.length_c   1.000
_cell.angle_alpha   90.00
_cell.angle_beta   90.00
_cell.angle_gamma   90.00
#
_symmetry.space_group_name_H-M   'P 1'
#
loop_
_entity.id
_entity.type
_entity.pdbx_description
1 polymer ?
#
loop_
_entity_poly.entity_id
_entity_poly.type
_entity_poly.pdbx_seq_one_letter_code
_entity_poly.pdbx_strand_id
1 'polypeptide(L)'
;MNIWRLITHHENRDTALRWSLENGRMALGWGQIGDLRAHKFASERDIADAILYQFEIGNHPLNNSKSGGFSLWSLYRTMQIGDLVILRGAKMNRVVEVTGDYQFDAATTPLKDDRYSHQRTIQATQIDPNKLWHRAGRMANDGGSIYRTLIRCERQLSPSDL
;
A
#
# COMPACT_ATOMS: atom_id res chain seq x y z
N MET A 1 -0.05 -17.24 -2.27
CA MET A 1 -0.15 -15.78 -2.45
C MET A 1 -0.01 -15.08 -1.10
N ASN A 2 0.60 -13.90 -1.07
CA ASN A 2 0.60 -13.06 0.14
C ASN A 2 -0.75 -12.36 0.26
N ILE A 3 -1.16 -12.11 1.50
CA ILE A 3 -2.30 -11.27 1.81
C ILE A 3 -1.79 -9.98 2.42
N TRP A 4 -2.33 -8.86 1.98
CA TRP A 4 -1.93 -7.54 2.43
C TRP A 4 -3.13 -6.78 2.98
N ARG A 5 -2.88 -5.77 3.81
CA ARG A 5 -3.89 -4.79 4.20
C ARG A 5 -3.36 -3.39 3.95
N LEU A 6 -4.13 -2.61 3.20
CA LEU A 6 -3.85 -1.23 2.85
C LEU A 6 -4.86 -0.30 3.52
N ILE A 7 -4.41 0.64 4.35
CA ILE A 7 -5.21 1.82 4.67
C ILE A 7 -5.12 2.76 3.48
N THR A 8 -6.25 2.99 2.81
CA THR A 8 -6.31 3.69 1.52
C THR A 8 -5.93 5.17 1.61
N HIS A 9 -6.23 5.80 2.75
CA HIS A 9 -5.79 7.16 3.09
C HIS A 9 -5.81 7.35 4.60
N HIS A 10 -5.09 8.32 5.16
CA HIS A 10 -5.18 8.57 6.61
C HIS A 10 -6.46 9.34 6.98
N GLU A 11 -6.79 10.37 6.20
CA GLU A 11 -8.00 11.22 6.35
C GLU A 11 -9.18 10.79 5.45
N ASN A 12 -9.02 10.85 4.12
CA ASN A 12 -10.09 10.62 3.13
C ASN A 12 -10.23 9.15 2.66
N ARG A 13 -10.30 8.21 3.61
CA ARG A 13 -10.27 6.75 3.34
C ARG A 13 -11.30 6.26 2.33
N ASP A 14 -12.58 6.60 2.55
CA ASP A 14 -13.64 6.09 1.68
C ASP A 14 -13.55 6.66 0.26
N THR A 15 -13.09 7.91 0.11
CA THR A 15 -12.83 8.54 -1.20
C THR A 15 -11.70 7.83 -1.93
N ALA A 16 -10.57 7.60 -1.25
CA ALA A 16 -9.43 6.90 -1.84
C ALA A 16 -9.76 5.44 -2.18
N LEU A 17 -10.55 4.76 -1.34
CA LEU A 17 -11.06 3.42 -1.64
C LEU A 17 -11.94 3.42 -2.89
N ARG A 18 -12.89 4.35 -3.00
CA ARG A 18 -13.77 4.45 -4.18
C ARG A 18 -12.97 4.69 -5.44
N TRP A 19 -12.05 5.67 -5.41
CA TRP A 19 -11.14 5.94 -6.52
C TRP A 19 -10.38 4.68 -6.93
N SER A 20 -9.90 3.90 -5.95
CA SER A 20 -9.14 2.68 -6.22
C SER A 20 -9.95 1.66 -7.02
N LEU A 21 -11.22 1.50 -6.67
CA LEU A 21 -12.13 0.56 -7.35
C LEU A 21 -12.51 1.07 -8.75
N GLU A 22 -12.80 2.36 -8.89
CA GLU A 22 -13.20 2.98 -10.16
C GLU A 22 -12.07 2.99 -11.19
N ASN A 23 -10.83 3.15 -10.73
CA ASN A 23 -9.65 3.23 -11.60
C ASN A 23 -8.91 1.90 -11.75
N GLY A 24 -9.33 0.85 -11.04
CA GLY A 24 -8.63 -0.44 -11.02
C GLY A 24 -7.19 -0.31 -10.54
N ARG A 25 -6.94 0.58 -9.57
CA ARG A 25 -5.60 0.93 -9.09
C ARG A 25 -5.60 1.02 -7.58
N MET A 26 -4.50 0.63 -6.94
CA MET A 26 -4.23 1.05 -5.57
C MET A 26 -2.99 1.93 -5.56
N ALA A 27 -2.93 2.83 -4.59
CA ALA A 27 -1.88 3.84 -4.52
C ALA A 27 -1.36 4.05 -3.09
N LEU A 28 -0.10 4.41 -2.99
CA LEU A 28 0.56 4.90 -1.78
C LEU A 28 1.10 6.31 -2.00
N GLY A 29 1.04 7.13 -0.95
CA GLY A 29 1.64 8.46 -0.87
C GLY A 29 3.17 8.45 -0.93
N TRP A 30 3.80 9.57 -0.58
CA TRP A 30 5.25 9.80 -0.66
C TRP A 30 5.84 9.94 -2.07
N GLY A 31 5.03 10.29 -3.07
CA GLY A 31 5.51 10.46 -4.45
C GLY A 31 6.62 11.50 -4.65
N GLN A 32 6.89 12.37 -3.66
CA GLN A 32 8.01 13.31 -3.69
C GLN A 32 9.40 12.65 -3.79
N ILE A 33 9.54 11.38 -3.37
CA ILE A 33 10.81 10.66 -3.50
C ILE A 33 11.04 10.08 -4.91
N GLY A 34 10.10 10.31 -5.85
CA GLY A 34 10.23 9.90 -7.24
C GLY A 34 10.03 8.40 -7.48
N ASP A 35 10.19 7.98 -8.74
CA ASP A 35 10.02 6.57 -9.15
C ASP A 35 11.09 5.66 -8.51
N LEU A 36 10.66 4.70 -7.69
CA LEU A 36 11.55 3.79 -6.96
C LEU A 36 12.40 2.91 -7.89
N ARG A 37 11.96 2.69 -9.14
CA ARG A 37 12.72 1.95 -10.16
C ARG A 37 13.93 2.75 -10.65
N ALA A 38 13.79 4.08 -10.75
CA ALA A 38 14.87 4.95 -11.19
C ALA A 38 15.97 5.09 -10.13
N HIS A 39 15.58 5.10 -8.85
CA HIS A 39 16.51 5.30 -7.72
C HIS A 39 17.29 4.06 -7.28
N LYS A 40 16.88 2.84 -7.70
CA LYS A 40 17.55 1.57 -7.37
C LYS A 40 17.83 1.38 -5.86
N PHE A 41 16.91 1.79 -4.99
CA PHE A 41 17.01 1.56 -3.55
C PHE A 41 17.27 0.08 -3.24
N ALA A 42 18.17 -0.19 -2.30
CA ALA A 42 18.59 -1.54 -1.91
C ALA A 42 17.82 -2.08 -0.69
N SER A 43 17.16 -1.20 0.08
CA SER A 43 16.37 -1.59 1.24
C SER A 43 15.17 -0.65 1.51
N GLU A 44 14.27 -1.10 2.38
CA GLU A 44 13.23 -0.26 2.97
C GLU A 44 13.79 0.91 3.79
N ARG A 45 15.00 0.76 4.34
CA ARG A 45 15.70 1.81 5.07
C ARG A 45 16.14 2.93 4.13
N ASP A 46 16.68 2.61 2.96
CA ASP A 46 17.10 3.62 1.99
C ASP A 46 15.91 4.48 1.54
N ILE A 47 14.74 3.84 1.37
CA ILE A 47 13.50 4.55 1.06
C ILE A 47 13.07 5.43 2.25
N ALA A 48 13.16 4.92 3.48
CA ALA A 48 12.84 5.72 4.67
C ALA A 48 13.76 6.95 4.78
N ASP A 49 15.07 6.79 4.54
CA ASP A 49 16.04 7.88 4.58
C ASP A 49 15.75 8.92 3.47
N ALA A 50 15.35 8.48 2.27
CA ALA A 50 14.92 9.38 1.20
C ALA A 50 13.63 10.15 1.55
N ILE A 51 12.66 9.49 2.18
CA ILE A 51 11.43 10.14 2.68
C ILE A 51 11.77 11.18 3.76
N LEU A 52 12.65 10.82 4.70
CA LEU A 52 13.08 11.70 5.78
C LEU A 52 13.74 12.96 5.22
N TYR A 53 14.68 12.79 4.30
CA TYR A 53 15.36 13.90 3.63
C TYR A 53 14.37 14.86 2.95
N GLN A 54 13.37 14.33 2.24
CA GLN A 54 12.32 15.15 1.60
C GLN A 54 11.42 15.90 2.61
N PHE A 55 11.17 15.33 3.78
CA PHE A 55 10.40 16.01 4.82
C PHE A 55 11.19 17.10 5.52
N GLU A 56 12.50 16.89 5.76
CA GLU A 56 13.40 17.86 6.38
C GLU A 56 13.55 19.12 5.51
N ILE A 57 13.74 18.96 4.21
CA ILE A 57 13.81 20.11 3.28
C ILE A 57 12.45 20.83 3.14
N GLY A 58 11.34 20.15 3.44
CA GLY A 58 9.98 20.66 3.31
C GLY A 58 9.37 21.22 4.60
N ASN A 59 10.09 21.18 5.74
CA ASN A 59 9.58 21.57 7.06
C ASN A 59 8.26 20.89 7.47
N HIS A 60 8.10 19.62 7.13
CA HIS A 60 6.88 18.88 7.47
C HIS A 60 6.96 18.25 8.87
N PRO A 61 5.94 18.44 9.72
CA PRO A 61 6.00 18.09 11.15
C PRO A 61 5.83 16.59 11.47
N LEU A 62 5.41 15.76 10.50
CA LEU A 62 5.08 14.35 10.72
C LEU A 62 6.13 13.43 10.11
N ASN A 63 7.04 12.91 10.95
CA ASN A 63 8.03 11.92 10.52
C ASN A 63 7.46 10.49 10.59
N ASN A 64 6.88 10.03 9.49
CA ASN A 64 6.46 8.63 9.30
C ASN A 64 7.36 7.87 8.32
N SER A 65 8.58 8.35 8.10
CA SER A 65 9.56 7.83 7.13
C SER A 65 9.75 6.31 7.20
N LYS A 66 9.94 5.75 8.39
CA LYS A 66 10.08 4.29 8.59
C LYS A 66 8.86 3.50 8.11
N SER A 67 7.66 4.01 8.38
CA SER A 67 6.41 3.40 7.93
C SER A 67 6.26 3.49 6.42
N GLY A 68 6.61 4.64 5.84
CA GLY A 68 6.64 4.88 4.40
C GLY A 68 7.64 3.96 3.69
N GLY A 69 8.88 3.89 4.19
CA GLY A 69 9.93 3.03 3.65
C GLY A 69 9.51 1.56 3.57
N PHE A 70 8.97 1.02 4.67
CA PHE A 70 8.46 -0.35 4.67
C PHE A 70 7.29 -0.54 3.69
N SER A 71 6.33 0.38 3.69
CA SER A 71 5.12 0.27 2.86
C SER A 71 5.47 0.33 1.37
N LEU A 72 6.35 1.26 0.98
CA LEU A 72 6.81 1.41 -0.39
C LEU A 72 7.70 0.26 -0.83
N TRP A 73 8.61 -0.22 0.02
CA TRP A 73 9.39 -1.42 -0.28
C TRP A 73 8.49 -2.64 -0.52
N SER A 74 7.49 -2.82 0.34
CA SER A 74 6.51 -3.90 0.19
C SER A 74 5.74 -3.79 -1.12
N LEU A 75 5.25 -2.60 -1.45
CA LEU A 75 4.54 -2.35 -2.71
C LEU A 75 5.44 -2.59 -3.93
N TYR A 76 6.67 -2.09 -3.90
CA TYR A 76 7.58 -2.09 -5.05
C TYR A 76 8.25 -3.45 -5.27
N ARG A 77 8.79 -4.07 -4.22
CA ARG A 77 9.68 -5.24 -4.32
C ARG A 77 9.04 -6.55 -3.87
N THR A 78 8.21 -6.53 -2.84
CA THR A 78 7.75 -7.77 -2.19
C THR A 78 6.42 -8.27 -2.74
N MET A 79 5.49 -7.35 -3.03
CA MET A 79 4.17 -7.68 -3.54
C MET A 79 4.24 -8.17 -4.99
N GLN A 80 3.48 -9.21 -5.29
CA GLN A 80 3.46 -9.87 -6.59
C GLN A 80 2.07 -9.85 -7.22
N ILE A 81 2.01 -10.03 -8.55
CA ILE A 81 0.76 -10.31 -9.26
C ILE A 81 0.14 -11.60 -8.66
N GLY A 82 -1.18 -11.59 -8.44
CA GLY A 82 -1.91 -12.66 -7.77
C GLY A 82 -1.96 -12.56 -6.24
N ASP A 83 -1.26 -11.59 -5.63
CA ASP A 83 -1.46 -11.28 -4.21
C ASP A 83 -2.83 -10.61 -3.99
N LEU A 84 -3.41 -10.83 -2.81
CA LEU A 84 -4.67 -10.18 -2.42
C LEU A 84 -4.42 -9.03 -1.45
N VAL A 85 -5.16 -7.94 -1.61
CA VAL A 85 -5.09 -6.75 -0.77
C VAL A 85 -6.46 -6.43 -0.19
N ILE A 86 -6.52 -6.31 1.13
CA ILE A 86 -7.67 -5.77 1.84
C ILE A 86 -7.52 -4.25 1.85
N LEU A 87 -8.24 -3.57 0.95
CA LEU A 87 -8.38 -2.12 0.96
C LEU A 87 -9.30 -1.73 2.13
N ARG A 88 -8.78 -0.95 3.08
CA ARG A 88 -9.56 -0.39 4.19
C ARG A 88 -9.98 1.04 3.92
N GLY A 89 -11.29 1.24 3.85
CA GLY A 89 -11.97 2.51 3.98
C GLY A 89 -12.18 2.88 5.46
N ALA A 90 -12.94 3.93 5.72
CA ALA A 90 -13.43 4.26 7.05
C ALA A 90 -14.68 3.43 7.38
N LYS A 91 -15.58 3.24 6.40
CA LYS A 91 -16.85 2.53 6.59
C LYS A 91 -16.91 1.16 5.94
N MET A 92 -16.08 0.93 4.91
CA MET A 92 -16.12 -0.31 4.15
C MET A 92 -14.71 -0.83 3.85
N ASN A 93 -14.62 -2.15 3.71
CA ASN A 93 -13.42 -2.82 3.22
C ASN A 93 -13.74 -3.57 1.92
N ARG A 94 -12.74 -3.72 1.06
CA ARG A 94 -12.83 -4.52 -0.17
C ARG A 94 -11.58 -5.34 -0.37
N VAL A 95 -11.75 -6.57 -0.87
CA VAL A 95 -10.63 -7.41 -1.29
C VAL A 95 -10.44 -7.23 -2.79
N VAL A 96 -9.19 -6.96 -3.16
CA VAL A 96 -8.77 -6.82 -4.55
C VAL A 96 -7.58 -7.73 -4.81
N GLU A 97 -7.43 -8.21 -6.04
CA GLU A 97 -6.27 -8.96 -6.51
C GLU A 97 -5.32 -8.01 -7.23
N VAL A 98 -4.01 -8.16 -7.02
CA VAL A 98 -2.98 -7.43 -7.76
C VAL A 98 -2.84 -8.04 -9.15
N THR A 99 -3.07 -7.25 -10.19
CA THR A 99 -3.07 -7.73 -11.58
C THR A 99 -1.92 -7.18 -12.42
N GLY A 100 -1.09 -6.29 -11.85
CA GLY A 100 0.07 -5.78 -12.56
C GLY A 100 1.20 -5.28 -11.67
N ASP A 101 2.29 -4.91 -12.35
CA ASP A 101 3.52 -4.48 -11.74
C ASP A 101 3.42 -3.09 -11.11
N TYR A 102 4.43 -2.77 -10.31
CA TYR A 102 4.62 -1.42 -9.77
C TYR A 102 4.73 -0.38 -10.90
N GLN A 103 4.02 0.73 -10.71
CA GLN A 103 4.06 1.90 -11.58
C GLN A 103 4.24 3.16 -10.75
N PHE A 104 4.92 4.14 -11.31
CA PHE A 104 4.94 5.50 -10.81
C PHE A 104 4.09 6.39 -11.72
N ASP A 105 2.95 6.87 -11.23
CA ASP A 105 2.03 7.73 -11.96
C ASP A 105 1.61 8.91 -11.09
N ALA A 106 2.19 10.07 -11.37
CA ALA A 106 1.89 11.33 -10.68
C ALA A 106 0.68 12.07 -11.27
N ALA A 107 0.17 11.65 -12.44
CA ALA A 107 -0.96 12.29 -13.11
C ALA A 107 -2.31 11.74 -12.62
N THR A 108 -2.35 10.45 -12.30
CA THR A 108 -3.59 9.75 -11.91
C THR A 108 -3.56 9.41 -10.42
N THR A 109 -3.91 10.34 -9.52
CA THR A 109 -3.91 10.09 -8.07
C THR A 109 -5.30 10.18 -7.45
N PRO A 110 -5.58 9.46 -6.33
CA PRO A 110 -6.86 9.55 -5.62
C PRO A 110 -7.15 10.94 -5.06
N LEU A 111 -6.10 11.67 -4.69
CA LEU A 111 -6.16 13.01 -4.12
C LEU A 111 -5.02 13.82 -4.72
N LYS A 112 -5.34 15.02 -5.22
CA LYS A 112 -4.45 15.85 -6.05
C LYS A 112 -3.22 16.33 -5.29
N ASP A 113 -3.34 16.54 -3.98
CA ASP A 113 -2.29 17.15 -3.17
C ASP A 113 -1.40 16.14 -2.43
N ASP A 114 -1.85 14.88 -2.31
CA ASP A 114 -1.19 13.89 -1.45
C ASP A 114 -0.13 13.05 -2.15
N ARG A 115 0.13 13.32 -3.43
CA ARG A 115 1.18 12.65 -4.25
C ARG A 115 1.16 11.13 -4.14
N TYR A 116 -0.03 10.52 -4.23
CA TYR A 116 -0.24 9.06 -4.23
C TYR A 116 0.21 8.43 -5.56
N SER A 117 1.50 8.59 -5.86
CA SER A 117 2.07 8.32 -7.18
C SER A 117 2.60 6.89 -7.32
N HIS A 118 2.75 6.16 -6.21
CA HIS A 118 3.22 4.78 -6.23
C HIS A 118 2.05 3.82 -6.32
N GLN A 119 1.94 3.07 -7.42
CA GLN A 119 0.70 2.36 -7.74
C GLN A 119 0.92 0.95 -8.23
N ARG A 120 -0.16 0.16 -8.17
CA ARG A 120 -0.34 -1.11 -8.90
C ARG A 120 -1.74 -1.21 -9.43
N THR A 121 -1.92 -1.90 -10.55
CA THR A 121 -3.24 -2.29 -11.06
C THR A 121 -3.80 -3.43 -10.22
N ILE A 122 -5.11 -3.36 -10.01
CA ILE A 122 -5.87 -4.28 -9.17
C ILE A 122 -7.22 -4.61 -9.80
N GLN A 123 -7.81 -5.72 -9.38
CA GLN A 123 -9.17 -6.10 -9.75
C GLN A 123 -9.99 -6.44 -8.51
N ALA A 124 -11.23 -5.93 -8.45
CA ALA A 124 -12.13 -6.22 -7.34
C ALA A 124 -12.55 -7.70 -7.32
N THR A 125 -12.63 -8.27 -6.14
CA THR A 125 -13.08 -9.66 -5.91
C THR A 125 -14.39 -9.69 -5.13
N GLN A 126 -15.01 -10.87 -5.03
CA GLN A 126 -16.18 -11.12 -4.17
C GLN A 126 -15.81 -11.66 -2.78
N ILE A 127 -14.51 -11.71 -2.46
CA ILE A 127 -14.02 -12.29 -1.19
C ILE A 127 -14.42 -11.38 -0.02
N ASP A 128 -14.92 -11.99 1.06
CA ASP A 128 -15.24 -11.27 2.29
C ASP A 128 -13.94 -10.78 2.99
N PRO A 129 -13.76 -9.46 3.19
CA PRO A 129 -12.54 -8.91 3.77
C PRO A 129 -12.26 -9.37 5.20
N ASN A 130 -13.30 -9.60 6.01
CA ASN A 130 -13.14 -9.99 7.39
C ASN A 130 -12.72 -11.46 7.48
N LYS A 131 -13.38 -12.35 6.72
CA LYS A 131 -12.96 -13.75 6.63
C LYS A 131 -11.53 -13.88 6.14
N LEU A 132 -11.15 -13.13 5.10
CA LEU A 132 -9.79 -13.14 4.58
C LEU A 132 -8.78 -12.66 5.64
N TRP A 133 -9.07 -11.56 6.34
CA TRP A 133 -8.22 -11.04 7.42
C TRP A 133 -7.97 -12.07 8.52
N HIS A 134 -9.02 -12.79 8.94
CA HIS A 134 -8.92 -13.82 9.96
C HIS A 134 -8.14 -15.05 9.48
N ARG A 135 -8.42 -15.54 8.26
CA ARG A 135 -7.73 -16.71 7.68
C ARG A 135 -6.25 -16.45 7.46
N ALA A 136 -5.92 -15.24 7.00
CA ALA A 136 -4.54 -14.80 6.78
C ALA A 136 -3.75 -14.55 8.09
N GLY A 137 -4.35 -14.78 9.27
CA GLY A 137 -3.69 -14.62 10.55
C GLY A 137 -3.53 -13.16 11.01
N ARG A 138 -4.28 -12.22 10.42
CA ARG A 138 -4.21 -10.78 10.72
C ARG A 138 -2.83 -10.20 10.39
N MET A 139 -2.38 -9.16 11.09
CA MET A 139 -1.10 -8.50 10.84
C MET A 139 0.07 -9.43 11.17
N ALA A 140 1.07 -9.47 10.28
CA ALA A 140 2.30 -10.21 10.54
C ALA A 140 3.07 -9.63 11.74
N ASN A 141 3.74 -10.47 12.51
CA ASN A 141 4.58 -10.02 13.62
C ASN A 141 5.98 -9.57 13.14
N ASP A 142 6.03 -8.47 12.39
CA ASP A 142 7.25 -7.92 11.78
C ASP A 142 7.84 -6.72 12.55
N GLY A 143 7.43 -6.54 13.81
CA GLY A 143 7.77 -5.36 14.62
C GLY A 143 7.05 -4.08 14.19
N GLY A 144 6.10 -4.16 13.25
CA GLY A 144 5.31 -3.05 12.73
C GLY A 144 4.09 -2.66 13.57
N SER A 145 3.52 -1.52 13.20
CA SER A 145 2.27 -1.02 13.79
C SER A 145 1.08 -1.39 12.92
N ILE A 146 -0.06 -1.71 13.54
CA ILE A 146 -1.34 -1.88 12.84
C ILE A 146 -1.82 -0.60 12.13
N TYR A 147 -1.23 0.55 12.45
CA TYR A 147 -1.51 1.80 11.75
C TYR A 147 -0.57 2.05 10.55
N ARG A 148 0.42 1.18 10.30
CA ARG A 148 1.25 1.25 9.08
C ARG A 148 0.34 1.15 7.86
N THR A 149 0.61 1.96 6.83
CA THR A 149 -0.27 2.11 5.66
C THR A 149 -0.47 0.78 4.93
N LEU A 150 0.63 0.12 4.57
CA LEU A 150 0.61 -1.23 3.97
C LEU A 150 1.28 -2.22 4.91
N ILE A 151 0.59 -3.32 5.22
CA ILE A 151 1.14 -4.44 5.99
C ILE A 151 0.92 -5.75 5.27
N ARG A 152 1.85 -6.70 5.48
CA ARG A 152 1.62 -8.10 5.15
C ARG A 152 0.82 -8.76 6.28
N CYS A 153 -0.05 -9.68 5.91
CA CYS A 153 -0.63 -10.61 6.86
C CYS A 153 0.35 -11.75 7.19
N GLU A 154 0.13 -12.39 8.33
CA GLU A 154 1.02 -13.43 8.85
C GLU A 154 1.15 -14.63 7.91
N ARG A 155 0.02 -15.14 7.43
CA ARG A 155 -0.04 -16.36 6.62
C ARG A 155 -0.18 -16.04 5.14
N GLN A 156 0.55 -16.78 4.33
CA GLN A 156 0.24 -16.94 2.92
C GLN A 156 -0.94 -17.91 2.76
N LEU A 157 -1.76 -17.68 1.74
CA LEU A 157 -2.89 -18.54 1.42
C LEU A 157 -2.72 -19.13 0.01
N SER A 158 -3.32 -20.28 -0.20
CA SER A 158 -3.50 -20.94 -1.49
C SER A 158 -4.92 -20.69 -2.03
N PRO A 159 -5.20 -20.93 -3.32
CA PRO A 159 -6.54 -20.80 -3.86
C PRO A 159 -7.61 -21.64 -3.13
N SER A 160 -7.24 -22.80 -2.57
CA SER A 160 -8.16 -23.64 -1.78
C SER A 160 -8.51 -23.08 -0.40
N ASP A 161 -7.78 -22.05 0.08
CA ASP A 161 -8.05 -21.42 1.38
C ASP A 161 -9.06 -20.26 1.30
N LEU A 162 -9.48 -19.86 0.08
CA LEU A 162 -10.32 -18.68 -0.19
C LEU A 162 -11.82 -18.98 -0.12
#